data_AF-A0AAW5QRH7-F1
#
_entry.id   AF-A0AAW5QRH7-F1
#
_cell.length_a   1.000
_cell.length_b   1.000
_cell.length_c   1.000
_cell.angle_alpha   90.00
_cell.angle_beta   90.00
_cell.angle_gamma   90.00
#
_symmetry.space_group_name_H-M   'P 1'
#
loop_
_entity.id
_entity.type
_entity.pdbx_description
1 polymer ?
#
loop_
_entity_poly.entity_id
_entity_poly.type
_entity_poly.pdbx_seq_one_letter_code
_entity_poly.pdbx_strand_id
1 'polypeptide(L)'
;MNKTDCTPFDRSDICPTEGQILQQLLALLPRGRAWQSERDLDPDSGSVLARFWAAFAEVMHFVNRRICAGLDEFTCGTMSETRELWSADFGVPDDCGLWTDVCAKVAAIGGTRCEYFVEMAARAGWVIECRSLQVEGPQADCAIADCAMLVEPRPAILDIVVSLNDSPAWAGGVWPIADCAVADCVQLCAPDPQPLRCVLERIVPAHLNITYEVA
;
A
#
# COMPACT_ATOMS: atom_id res chain seq x y z
N MET A 1 34.93 4.14 -21.67
CA MET A 1 33.92 4.65 -20.71
C MET A 1 33.37 3.44 -19.99
N ASN A 2 33.82 3.18 -18.76
CA ASN A 2 33.25 2.11 -17.94
C ASN A 2 31.83 2.52 -17.55
N LYS A 3 30.87 1.62 -17.75
CA LYS A 3 29.52 1.76 -17.21
C LYS A 3 29.66 1.86 -15.69
N THR A 4 29.21 2.98 -15.14
CA THR A 4 28.96 3.09 -13.71
C THR A 4 27.77 2.18 -13.43
N ASP A 5 28.02 1.03 -12.82
CA ASP A 5 26.95 0.16 -12.34
C ASP A 5 26.16 0.91 -11.26
N CYS A 6 24.93 1.29 -11.60
CA CYS A 6 23.94 1.73 -10.63
C CYS A 6 23.43 0.52 -9.85
N THR A 7 24.31 -0.11 -9.06
CA THR A 7 23.86 -1.05 -8.03
C THR A 7 23.23 -0.24 -6.89
N PRO A 8 22.21 -0.78 -6.19
CA PRO A 8 21.76 -0.19 -4.93
C PRO A 8 23.01 0.02 -4.07
N PHE A 9 23.22 1.24 -3.57
CA PHE A 9 24.40 1.54 -2.77
C PHE A 9 24.59 0.44 -1.71
N ASP A 10 25.73 -0.25 -1.74
CA ASP A 10 26.18 -1.15 -0.67
C ASP A 10 26.57 -0.32 0.56
N ARG A 11 25.61 0.45 1.06
CA ARG A 11 25.62 0.96 2.40
C ARG A 11 24.63 0.06 3.09
N SER A 12 25.14 -0.94 3.81
CA SER A 12 24.40 -1.39 4.98
C SER A 12 23.98 -0.12 5.73
N ASP A 13 22.71 0.02 6.08
CA ASP A 13 22.26 1.16 6.88
C ASP A 13 22.89 1.00 8.27
N ILE A 14 24.14 1.46 8.42
CA ILE A 14 24.90 1.30 9.65
C ILE A 14 24.42 2.37 10.63
N CYS A 15 23.62 1.95 11.60
CA CYS A 15 23.32 2.74 12.78
C CYS A 15 24.61 2.97 13.58
N PRO A 16 25.08 4.22 13.73
CA PRO A 16 26.36 4.46 14.36
C PRO A 16 26.32 4.15 15.86
N THR A 17 27.39 3.55 16.35
CA THR A 17 27.63 3.38 17.79
C THR A 17 27.87 4.72 18.47
N GLU A 18 27.66 4.79 19.78
CA GLU A 18 27.93 6.00 20.56
C GLU A 18 29.36 6.54 20.36
N GLY A 19 30.36 5.66 20.37
CA GLY A 19 31.75 6.04 20.15
C GLY A 19 32.00 6.64 18.75
N GLN A 20 31.34 6.10 17.72
CA GLN A 20 31.40 6.67 16.36
C GLN A 20 30.73 8.05 16.31
N ILE A 21 29.59 8.22 16.99
CA ILE A 21 28.91 9.52 17.08
C ILE A 21 29.78 10.54 17.81
N LEU A 22 30.39 10.16 18.94
CA LEU A 22 31.31 11.04 19.67
C LEU A 22 32.47 11.49 18.78
N GLN A 23 33.10 10.56 18.07
CA GLN A 23 34.20 10.87 17.14
C GLN A 23 33.75 11.82 16.02
N GLN A 24 32.56 11.61 15.45
CA GLN A 24 31.99 12.52 14.46
C GLN A 24 31.72 13.91 15.04
N LEU A 25 31.18 14.00 16.26
CA LEU A 25 30.92 15.26 16.95
C LEU A 25 32.20 16.03 17.24
N LEU A 26 33.23 15.34 17.74
CA LEU A 26 34.55 15.93 18.00
C LEU A 26 35.20 16.42 16.71
N ALA A 27 35.06 15.69 15.60
CA ALA A 27 35.56 16.09 14.29
C ALA A 27 34.88 17.35 13.73
N LEU A 28 33.66 17.67 14.18
CA LEU A 28 32.94 18.90 13.81
C LEU A 28 33.36 20.11 14.64
N LEU A 29 34.15 19.93 15.71
CA LEU A 29 34.61 21.04 16.53
C LEU A 29 35.64 21.89 15.78
N PRO A 30 35.62 23.22 15.94
CA PRO A 30 36.67 24.06 15.39
C PRO A 30 38.04 23.67 15.95
N ARG A 31 39.08 23.85 15.13
CA ARG A 31 40.46 23.65 15.58
C ARG A 31 40.90 24.77 16.52
N GLY A 32 41.70 24.45 17.53
CA GLY A 32 42.42 25.44 18.34
C GLY A 32 42.33 25.24 19.86
N ARG A 33 43.04 26.10 20.61
CA ARG A 33 43.23 25.98 22.07
C ARG A 33 41.94 25.90 22.87
N ALA A 34 40.92 26.64 22.44
CA ALA A 34 39.60 26.66 23.08
C ALA A 34 38.91 25.28 23.05
N TRP A 35 39.22 24.45 22.05
CA TRP A 35 38.63 23.14 21.82
C TRP A 35 39.60 21.99 22.09
N GLN A 36 40.79 22.32 22.62
CA GLN A 36 41.86 21.36 22.94
C GLN A 36 42.34 20.52 21.74
N SER A 37 42.15 21.01 20.51
CA SER A 37 42.43 20.29 19.26
C SER A 37 43.65 20.83 18.48
N GLU A 38 44.57 21.54 19.16
CA GLU A 38 45.71 22.25 18.52
C GLU A 38 46.75 21.37 17.82
N ARG A 39 46.72 20.05 18.01
CA ARG A 39 47.73 19.12 17.47
C ARG A 39 47.13 17.91 16.75
N ASP A 40 45.90 18.02 16.23
CA ASP A 40 45.13 16.86 15.78
C ASP A 40 44.99 15.79 16.89
N LEU A 41 44.99 16.25 18.15
CA LEU A 41 44.74 15.42 19.33
C LEU A 41 43.30 15.64 19.76
N ASP A 42 42.61 14.55 20.09
CA ASP A 42 41.30 14.62 20.73
C ASP A 42 41.40 15.40 22.06
N PRO A 43 40.32 16.07 22.49
CA PRO A 43 40.28 16.70 23.81
C PRO A 43 40.68 15.69 24.89
N ASP A 44 41.35 16.15 25.95
CA ASP A 44 41.69 15.27 27.06
C ASP A 44 40.41 14.61 27.60
N SER A 45 40.35 13.28 27.56
CA SER A 45 39.20 12.47 27.99
C SER A 45 38.71 12.79 29.42
N GLY A 46 39.59 13.31 30.28
CA GLY A 46 39.22 13.75 31.64
C GLY A 46 38.65 15.16 31.72
N SER A 47 38.74 15.96 30.64
CA SER A 47 38.31 17.35 30.62
C SER A 47 36.78 17.48 30.76
N VAL A 48 36.33 18.63 31.25
CA VAL A 48 34.89 18.94 31.30
C VAL A 48 34.30 19.01 29.88
N LEU A 49 35.09 19.49 28.92
CA LEU A 49 34.68 19.56 27.51
C LEU A 49 34.46 18.17 26.91
N ALA A 50 35.40 17.23 27.11
CA ALA A 50 35.25 15.85 26.64
C ALA A 50 34.03 15.16 27.27
N ARG A 51 33.83 15.35 28.60
CA ARG A 51 32.67 14.80 29.30
C ARG A 51 31.34 15.39 28.83
N PHE A 52 31.31 16.69 28.52
CA PHE A 52 30.13 17.32 27.93
C PHE A 52 29.79 16.70 26.57
N TRP A 53 30.78 16.55 25.68
CA TRP A 53 30.56 15.96 24.37
C TRP A 53 30.23 14.47 24.42
N ALA A 54 30.77 13.72 25.39
CA ALA A 54 30.38 12.33 25.64
C ALA A 54 28.90 12.23 26.04
N ALA A 55 28.44 13.04 26.99
CA ALA A 55 27.02 13.09 27.38
C ALA A 55 26.10 13.51 26.23
N PHE A 56 26.55 14.46 25.39
CA PHE A 56 25.82 14.84 24.19
C PHE A 56 25.76 13.70 23.16
N ALA A 57 26.86 12.96 22.98
CA ALA A 57 26.94 11.80 22.09
C ALA A 57 25.99 10.68 22.54
N GLU A 58 25.81 10.46 23.84
CA GLU A 58 24.84 9.50 24.39
C GLU A 58 23.40 9.85 23.95
N VAL A 59 23.00 11.11 24.10
CA VAL A 59 21.68 11.58 23.65
C VAL A 59 21.52 11.41 22.14
N MET A 60 22.54 11.79 21.37
CA MET A 60 22.52 11.62 19.92
C MET A 60 22.50 10.14 19.50
N HIS A 61 23.15 9.26 20.26
CA HIS A 61 23.09 7.81 20.04
C HIS A 61 21.69 7.27 20.28
N PHE A 62 21.03 7.69 21.36
CA PHE A 62 19.63 7.36 21.61
C PHE A 62 18.73 7.79 20.44
N VAL A 63 18.86 9.04 19.96
CA VAL A 63 18.07 9.54 18.83
C VAL A 63 18.36 8.76 17.55
N ASN A 64 19.63 8.50 17.23
CA ASN A 64 20.02 7.71 16.05
C ASN A 64 19.45 6.28 16.12
N ARG A 65 19.48 5.64 17.29
CA ARG A 65 18.85 4.32 17.48
C ARG A 65 17.35 4.35 17.21
N ARG A 66 16.64 5.42 17.61
CA ARG A 66 15.22 5.58 17.33
C ARG A 66 14.93 5.83 15.84
N ILE A 67 15.74 6.65 15.17
CA ILE A 67 15.64 6.88 13.72
C ILE A 67 15.84 5.56 12.96
N CYS A 68 16.87 4.80 13.35
CA CYS A 68 17.14 3.48 12.78
C CYS A 68 16.00 2.50 12.96
N ALA A 69 15.45 2.39 14.17
CA ALA A 69 14.27 1.56 14.43
C ALA A 69 13.06 2.03 13.61
N GLY A 70 12.97 3.33 13.30
CA GLY A 70 11.92 3.87 12.44
C GLY A 70 11.96 3.36 11.00
N LEU A 71 13.10 2.85 10.51
CA LEU A 71 13.17 2.20 9.19
C LEU A 71 12.34 0.91 9.16
N ASP A 72 12.36 0.14 10.25
CA ASP A 72 11.52 -1.05 10.39
C ASP A 72 10.04 -0.68 10.46
N GLU A 73 9.69 0.54 10.88
CA GLU A 73 8.30 1.03 10.89
C GLU A 73 7.79 1.49 9.51
N PHE A 74 8.67 1.59 8.51
CA PHE A 74 8.28 2.06 7.17
C PHE A 74 7.62 0.96 6.32
N THR A 75 7.90 -0.31 6.59
CA THR A 75 7.35 -1.42 5.80
C THR A 75 6.32 -2.19 6.60
N CYS A 76 5.25 -2.61 5.92
CA CYS A 76 4.15 -3.31 6.56
C CYS A 76 4.60 -4.63 7.26
N GLY A 77 5.66 -5.27 6.75
CA GLY A 77 6.13 -6.57 7.24
C GLY A 77 6.96 -6.47 8.51
N THR A 78 7.54 -5.29 8.79
CA THR A 78 8.42 -5.05 9.94
C THR A 78 7.80 -4.09 10.96
N MET A 79 6.82 -3.28 10.58
CA MET A 79 6.21 -2.30 11.47
C MET A 79 5.53 -2.96 12.67
N SER A 80 5.71 -2.35 13.84
CA SER A 80 5.20 -2.84 15.11
C SER A 80 4.60 -1.73 15.96
N GLU A 81 5.32 -0.62 16.14
CA GLU A 81 4.88 0.54 16.93
C GLU A 81 3.77 1.31 16.20
N THR A 82 3.86 1.42 14.88
CA THR A 82 2.96 2.26 14.06
C THR A 82 1.82 1.49 13.41
N ARG A 83 1.72 0.18 13.64
CA ARG A 83 0.75 -0.72 12.96
C ARG A 83 -0.69 -0.23 13.03
N GLU A 84 -1.12 0.28 14.18
CA GLU A 84 -2.48 0.79 14.35
C GLU A 84 -2.76 2.04 13.50
N LEU A 85 -1.77 2.94 13.39
CA LEU A 85 -1.85 4.13 12.55
C LEU A 85 -1.94 3.74 11.06
N TRP A 86 -1.08 2.81 10.63
CA TRP A 86 -1.15 2.25 9.28
C TRP A 86 -2.50 1.58 9.00
N SER A 87 -3.03 0.83 9.97
CA SER A 87 -4.34 0.16 9.81
C SER A 87 -5.45 1.19 9.65
N ALA A 88 -5.42 2.28 10.43
CA ALA A 88 -6.38 3.38 10.31
C ALA A 88 -6.25 4.10 8.95
N ASP A 89 -5.04 4.47 8.53
CA ASP A 89 -4.78 5.19 7.28
C ASP A 89 -5.17 4.36 6.05
N PHE A 90 -4.89 3.06 6.09
CA PHE A 90 -5.29 2.14 5.03
C PHE A 90 -6.75 1.71 5.14
N GLY A 91 -7.48 2.09 6.19
CA GLY A 91 -8.86 1.66 6.42
C GLY A 91 -8.98 0.13 6.48
N VAL A 92 -8.18 -0.49 7.34
CA VAL A 92 -8.13 -1.93 7.61
C VAL A 92 -8.48 -2.18 9.09
N PRO A 93 -9.38 -3.11 9.43
CA PRO A 93 -10.19 -3.90 8.51
C PRO A 93 -11.16 -3.01 7.72
N ASP A 94 -11.42 -3.36 6.46
CA ASP A 94 -12.37 -2.63 5.64
C ASP A 94 -13.81 -3.12 5.86
N ASP A 95 -14.79 -2.25 5.63
CA ASP A 95 -16.21 -2.57 5.85
C ASP A 95 -16.71 -3.73 4.96
N CYS A 96 -16.05 -3.97 3.82
CA CYS A 96 -16.38 -5.06 2.91
C CYS A 96 -15.71 -6.39 3.31
N GLY A 97 -14.82 -6.39 4.31
CA GLY A 97 -14.12 -7.57 4.81
C GLY A 97 -13.08 -8.18 3.85
N LEU A 98 -12.71 -7.47 2.77
CA LEU A 98 -11.71 -7.92 1.81
C LEU A 98 -10.29 -7.84 2.39
N TRP A 99 -10.01 -6.79 3.16
CA TRP A 99 -8.71 -6.48 3.72
C TRP A 99 -8.79 -6.50 5.23
N THR A 100 -8.09 -7.44 5.84
CA THR A 100 -7.92 -7.55 7.31
C THR A 100 -6.50 -7.25 7.76
N ASP A 101 -5.56 -7.12 6.83
CA ASP A 101 -4.16 -6.86 7.07
C ASP A 101 -3.60 -5.82 6.08
N VAL A 102 -2.76 -4.92 6.58
CA VAL A 102 -2.17 -3.82 5.79
C VAL A 102 -1.23 -4.36 4.72
N CYS A 103 -0.43 -5.39 5.01
CA CYS A 103 0.45 -5.96 3.99
C CYS A 103 -0.31 -6.59 2.84
N ALA A 104 -1.39 -7.33 3.13
CA ALA A 104 -2.24 -7.89 2.09
C ALA A 104 -2.79 -6.79 1.16
N LYS A 105 -3.20 -5.65 1.73
CA LYS A 105 -3.72 -4.51 0.96
C LYS A 105 -2.64 -3.77 0.19
N VAL A 106 -1.45 -3.55 0.76
CA VAL A 106 -0.31 -2.91 0.06
C VAL A 106 0.24 -3.79 -1.06
N ALA A 107 0.29 -5.10 -0.85
CA ALA A 107 0.71 -6.08 -1.86
C ALA A 107 -0.33 -6.24 -2.99
N ALA A 108 -1.54 -5.71 -2.83
CA ALA A 108 -2.52 -5.64 -3.89
C ALA A 108 -2.05 -4.60 -4.92
N ILE A 109 -1.33 -5.07 -5.94
CA ILE A 109 -0.73 -4.24 -7.00
C ILE A 109 -1.79 -3.40 -7.74
N GLY A 110 -3.06 -3.83 -7.68
CA GLY A 110 -4.09 -3.36 -8.58
C GLY A 110 -3.85 -3.94 -9.97
N GLY A 111 -4.93 -4.32 -10.65
CA GLY A 111 -4.84 -4.92 -11.96
C GLY A 111 -6.06 -4.56 -12.78
N THR A 112 -5.86 -4.32 -14.08
CA THR A 112 -6.93 -4.18 -15.06
C THR A 112 -7.27 -5.49 -15.76
N ARG A 113 -6.63 -6.60 -15.35
CA ARG A 113 -6.82 -7.90 -15.96
C ARG A 113 -7.92 -8.69 -15.25
N CYS A 114 -8.66 -9.47 -16.03
CA CYS A 114 -9.74 -10.31 -15.53
C CYS A 114 -9.30 -11.25 -14.40
N GLU A 115 -8.12 -11.87 -14.52
CA GLU A 115 -7.61 -12.84 -13.54
C GLU A 115 -7.47 -12.22 -12.15
N TYR A 116 -7.06 -10.95 -12.09
CA TYR A 116 -6.95 -10.23 -10.82
C TYR A 116 -8.31 -10.07 -10.12
N PHE A 117 -9.35 -9.69 -10.86
CA PHE A 117 -10.69 -9.55 -10.28
C PHE A 117 -11.26 -10.90 -9.83
N VAL A 118 -11.05 -11.96 -10.61
CA VAL A 118 -11.45 -13.33 -10.25
C VAL A 118 -10.76 -13.77 -8.96
N GLU A 119 -9.45 -13.56 -8.83
CA GLU A 119 -8.69 -13.89 -7.62
C GLU A 119 -9.16 -13.11 -6.40
N MET A 120 -9.44 -11.81 -6.54
CA MET A 120 -9.92 -10.98 -5.43
C MET A 120 -11.34 -11.36 -5.00
N ALA A 121 -12.24 -11.61 -5.95
CA ALA A 121 -13.59 -12.10 -5.66
C ALA A 121 -13.55 -13.46 -4.94
N ALA A 122 -12.68 -14.37 -5.37
CA ALA A 122 -12.51 -15.69 -4.76
C ALA A 122 -12.05 -15.59 -3.29
N ARG A 123 -11.19 -14.63 -2.94
CA ARG A 123 -10.78 -14.36 -1.55
C ARG A 123 -11.95 -13.95 -0.66
N ALA A 124 -12.91 -13.23 -1.22
CA ALA A 124 -14.15 -12.87 -0.56
C ALA A 124 -15.23 -13.98 -0.66
N GLY A 125 -14.91 -15.15 -1.22
CA GLY A 125 -15.82 -16.29 -1.35
C GLY A 125 -16.81 -16.19 -2.52
N TRP A 126 -16.49 -15.41 -3.56
CA TRP A 126 -17.32 -15.28 -4.75
C TRP A 126 -16.69 -15.95 -5.97
N VAL A 127 -17.52 -16.61 -6.77
CA VAL A 127 -17.14 -17.20 -8.05
C VAL A 127 -17.68 -16.31 -9.17
N ILE A 128 -16.76 -15.72 -9.94
CA ILE A 128 -17.09 -14.81 -11.03
C ILE A 128 -16.35 -15.18 -12.31
N GLU A 129 -16.92 -14.82 -13.45
CA GLU A 129 -16.31 -14.90 -14.77
C GLU A 129 -16.28 -13.50 -15.40
N CYS A 130 -15.17 -13.20 -16.07
CA CYS A 130 -14.97 -11.95 -16.80
C CYS A 130 -15.31 -12.17 -18.28
N ARG A 131 -16.37 -11.54 -18.80
CA ARG A 131 -16.86 -11.83 -20.16
C ARG A 131 -16.26 -10.89 -21.21
N SER A 132 -16.09 -9.61 -20.89
CA SER A 132 -15.51 -8.64 -21.82
C SER A 132 -14.87 -7.45 -21.09
N LEU A 133 -13.74 -6.98 -21.60
CA LEU A 133 -13.17 -5.67 -21.28
C LEU A 133 -13.30 -4.80 -22.53
N GLN A 134 -14.33 -3.95 -22.58
CA GLN A 134 -14.50 -3.00 -23.66
C GLN A 134 -13.64 -1.76 -23.37
N VAL A 135 -12.47 -1.71 -23.97
CA VAL A 135 -11.60 -0.52 -23.98
C VAL A 135 -12.00 0.35 -25.17
N GLU A 136 -13.09 1.11 -25.04
CA GLU A 136 -13.33 2.27 -25.92
C GLU A 136 -12.41 3.42 -25.49
N GLY A 137 -11.10 3.23 -25.69
CA GLY A 137 -10.15 4.33 -25.54
C GLY A 137 -10.33 5.35 -26.68
N PRO A 138 -9.87 6.60 -26.51
CA PRO A 138 -9.73 7.49 -27.65
C PRO A 138 -8.82 6.81 -28.67
N GLN A 139 -9.37 6.38 -29.80
CA GLN A 139 -8.54 6.00 -30.93
C GLN A 139 -7.84 7.27 -31.38
N ALA A 140 -6.51 7.28 -31.22
CA ALA A 140 -5.67 8.20 -31.96
C ALA A 140 -5.77 7.77 -33.43
N ASP A 141 -6.84 8.17 -34.12
CA ASP A 141 -6.79 8.20 -35.56
C ASP A 141 -5.66 9.16 -35.94
N CYS A 142 -4.87 8.80 -36.95
CA CYS A 142 -3.70 9.57 -37.37
C CYS A 142 -4.16 10.93 -37.90
N ALA A 143 -4.35 11.91 -37.00
CA ALA A 143 -4.94 13.19 -37.33
C ALA A 143 -3.87 14.19 -37.79
N ILE A 144 -4.09 14.67 -39.00
CA ILE A 144 -3.53 15.91 -39.55
C ILE A 144 -3.81 17.04 -38.55
N ALA A 145 -2.80 17.88 -38.31
CA ALA A 145 -2.91 19.04 -37.43
C ALA A 145 -4.15 19.88 -37.76
N ASP A 146 -4.87 20.29 -36.72
CA ASP A 146 -5.89 21.37 -36.68
C ASP A 146 -7.39 21.00 -36.53
N CYS A 147 -7.78 19.72 -36.32
CA CYS A 147 -9.21 19.36 -36.10
C CYS A 147 -9.49 18.27 -35.04
N ALA A 148 -8.62 18.07 -34.03
CA ALA A 148 -8.92 17.08 -32.98
C ALA A 148 -9.94 17.66 -31.97
N MET A 149 -11.23 17.29 -32.11
CA MET A 149 -12.12 17.30 -30.96
C MET A 149 -11.64 16.22 -29.99
N LEU A 150 -11.25 16.64 -28.79
CA LEU A 150 -11.07 15.72 -27.66
C LEU A 150 -12.43 15.08 -27.41
N VAL A 151 -12.66 13.86 -27.90
CA VAL A 151 -13.82 13.06 -27.51
C VAL A 151 -13.71 12.86 -25.99
N GLU A 152 -14.80 13.09 -25.25
CA GLU A 152 -14.81 12.85 -23.81
C GLU A 152 -14.35 11.40 -23.54
N PRO A 153 -13.35 11.19 -22.67
CA PRO A 153 -12.86 9.86 -22.37
C PRO A 153 -13.99 9.04 -21.75
N ARG A 154 -14.42 7.97 -22.43
CA ARG A 154 -15.35 7.00 -21.85
C ARG A 154 -14.56 6.04 -20.96
N PRO A 155 -15.08 5.70 -19.76
CA PRO A 155 -14.46 4.67 -18.95
C PRO A 155 -14.52 3.33 -19.69
N ALA A 156 -13.49 2.50 -19.51
CA ALA A 156 -13.55 1.12 -19.98
C ALA A 156 -14.66 0.38 -19.20
N ILE A 157 -15.38 -0.52 -19.87
CA ILE A 157 -16.43 -1.32 -19.23
C ILE A 157 -15.94 -2.76 -19.06
N LEU A 158 -16.11 -3.29 -17.86
CA LEU A 158 -15.82 -4.68 -17.51
C LEU A 158 -17.12 -5.40 -17.16
N ASP A 159 -17.50 -6.38 -17.99
CA ASP A 159 -18.67 -7.23 -17.74
C ASP A 159 -18.27 -8.44 -16.88
N ILE A 160 -18.88 -8.53 -15.69
CA ILE A 160 -18.68 -9.64 -14.75
C ILE A 160 -19.95 -10.45 -14.63
N VAL A 161 -19.80 -11.76 -14.82
CA VAL A 161 -20.85 -12.76 -14.59
C VAL A 161 -20.62 -13.40 -13.22
N VAL A 162 -21.64 -13.38 -12.36
CA VAL A 162 -21.56 -13.92 -11.00
C VAL A 162 -22.25 -15.27 -10.96
N SER A 163 -21.53 -16.31 -10.55
CA SER A 163 -22.08 -17.67 -10.37
C SER A 163 -22.55 -17.84 -8.92
N LEU A 164 -23.83 -17.60 -8.65
CA LEU A 164 -24.33 -17.57 -7.26
C LEU A 164 -24.27 -18.93 -6.57
N ASN A 165 -24.69 -19.98 -7.29
CA ASN A 165 -24.77 -21.33 -6.73
C ASN A 165 -23.40 -21.88 -6.35
N ASP A 166 -22.35 -21.39 -7.01
CA ASP A 166 -20.96 -21.78 -6.76
C ASP A 166 -20.25 -20.85 -5.77
N SER A 167 -20.85 -19.72 -5.38
CA SER A 167 -20.25 -18.72 -4.48
C SER A 167 -20.56 -19.03 -3.01
N PRO A 168 -19.59 -19.47 -2.17
CA PRO A 168 -19.86 -19.74 -0.75
C PRO A 168 -20.28 -18.51 0.06
N ALA A 169 -19.85 -17.32 -0.36
CA ALA A 169 -20.26 -16.06 0.26
C ALA A 169 -21.72 -15.68 -0.04
N TRP A 170 -22.33 -16.33 -1.02
CA TRP A 170 -23.76 -16.17 -1.30
C TRP A 170 -24.58 -16.92 -0.23
N ALA A 171 -24.86 -16.21 0.87
CA ALA A 171 -25.87 -16.63 1.82
C ALA A 171 -27.27 -16.32 1.24
N GLY A 172 -27.66 -17.08 0.22
CA GLY A 172 -28.96 -16.96 -0.44
C GLY A 172 -30.10 -17.00 0.57
N GLY A 173 -30.60 -15.83 0.94
CA GLY A 173 -31.76 -15.70 1.80
C GLY A 173 -33.02 -15.97 0.98
N VAL A 174 -33.37 -17.25 0.79
CA VAL A 174 -34.77 -17.59 0.53
C VAL A 174 -35.49 -17.43 1.86
N TRP A 175 -35.85 -16.20 2.22
CA TRP A 175 -36.81 -16.00 3.29
C TRP A 175 -38.16 -16.47 2.73
N PRO A 176 -38.78 -17.53 3.27
CA PRO A 176 -40.20 -17.73 3.03
C PRO A 176 -40.89 -16.58 3.76
N ILE A 177 -41.22 -15.50 3.05
CA ILE A 177 -42.29 -14.62 3.52
C ILE A 177 -43.52 -15.53 3.53
N ALA A 178 -44.06 -15.79 4.72
CA ALA A 178 -45.13 -16.77 4.93
C ALA A 178 -46.39 -16.52 4.06
N ASP A 179 -46.50 -15.35 3.44
CA ASP A 179 -47.58 -14.94 2.55
C ASP A 179 -47.30 -15.10 1.04
N CYS A 180 -46.12 -15.60 0.66
CA CYS A 180 -45.74 -15.81 -0.74
C CYS A 180 -45.99 -17.24 -1.24
N ALA A 181 -46.70 -18.07 -0.47
CA ALA A 181 -47.11 -19.43 -0.85
C ALA A 181 -48.30 -19.45 -1.82
N VAL A 182 -48.36 -18.51 -2.77
CA VAL A 182 -49.24 -18.62 -3.94
C VAL A 182 -48.42 -19.31 -5.03
N ALA A 183 -48.96 -20.42 -5.55
CA ALA A 183 -48.35 -21.13 -6.67
C ALA A 183 -48.03 -20.13 -7.80
N ASP A 184 -46.81 -20.22 -8.33
CA ASP A 184 -46.26 -19.46 -9.47
C ASP A 184 -45.39 -18.20 -9.20
N CYS A 185 -44.93 -17.96 -7.96
CA CYS A 185 -43.91 -16.93 -7.67
C CYS A 185 -42.55 -17.52 -7.27
N VAL A 186 -41.73 -17.95 -8.25
CA VAL A 186 -40.41 -18.59 -7.99
C VAL A 186 -39.22 -17.61 -7.97
N GLN A 187 -39.43 -16.29 -7.89
CA GLN A 187 -38.29 -15.37 -7.76
C GLN A 187 -38.66 -14.11 -6.98
N LEU A 188 -38.58 -14.20 -5.65
CA LEU A 188 -39.07 -13.15 -4.75
C LEU A 188 -38.04 -12.07 -4.37
N CYS A 189 -36.77 -12.21 -4.75
CA CYS A 189 -35.81 -11.12 -4.83
C CYS A 189 -34.85 -11.42 -5.97
N ALA A 190 -34.49 -10.41 -6.77
CA ALA A 190 -33.32 -10.55 -7.61
C ALA A 190 -32.10 -10.80 -6.69
N PRO A 191 -31.20 -11.72 -7.07
CA PRO A 191 -29.99 -11.93 -6.30
C PRO A 191 -29.23 -10.61 -6.16
N ASP A 192 -28.80 -10.29 -4.94
CA ASP A 192 -28.18 -9.02 -4.63
C ASP A 192 -26.65 -9.15 -4.64
N PRO A 193 -25.95 -8.67 -5.68
CA PRO A 193 -24.50 -8.66 -5.70
C PRO A 193 -23.91 -7.49 -4.89
N GLN A 194 -24.66 -6.74 -4.07
CA GLN A 194 -24.13 -5.63 -3.26
C GLN A 194 -22.84 -5.99 -2.47
N PRO A 195 -22.74 -7.16 -1.78
CA PRO A 195 -21.51 -7.48 -1.05
C PRO A 195 -20.31 -7.67 -1.99
N LEU A 196 -20.51 -8.32 -3.14
CA LEU A 196 -19.50 -8.44 -4.18
C LEU A 196 -19.12 -7.07 -4.77
N ARG A 197 -20.11 -6.20 -4.98
CA ARG A 197 -19.89 -4.83 -5.47
C ARG A 197 -19.02 -4.04 -4.50
N CYS A 198 -19.30 -4.11 -3.20
CA CYS A 198 -18.46 -3.52 -2.16
C CYS A 198 -16.99 -3.95 -2.31
N VAL A 199 -16.76 -5.26 -2.45
CA VAL A 199 -15.42 -5.85 -2.61
C VAL A 199 -14.72 -5.32 -3.87
N LEU A 200 -15.38 -5.36 -5.03
CA LEU A 200 -14.76 -4.96 -6.29
C LEU A 200 -14.54 -3.45 -6.39
N GLU A 201 -15.45 -2.62 -5.88
CA GLU A 201 -15.29 -1.16 -5.88
C GLU A 201 -14.06 -0.70 -5.08
N ARG A 202 -13.56 -1.51 -4.14
CA ARG A 202 -12.31 -1.20 -3.40
C ARG A 202 -11.04 -1.40 -4.21
N ILE A 203 -11.09 -2.16 -5.31
CA ILE A 203 -9.92 -2.52 -6.13
C ILE A 203 -10.01 -2.05 -7.58
N VAL A 204 -11.19 -1.61 -8.01
CA VAL A 204 -11.44 -1.11 -9.36
C VAL A 204 -10.64 0.17 -9.62
N PRO A 205 -9.83 0.22 -10.69
CA PRO A 205 -9.18 1.45 -11.11
C PRO A 205 -10.22 2.51 -11.49
N ALA A 206 -9.93 3.78 -11.19
CA ALA A 206 -10.87 4.89 -11.41
C ALA A 206 -11.38 5.07 -12.85
N HIS A 207 -10.69 4.48 -13.84
CA HIS A 207 -11.04 4.56 -15.26
C HIS A 207 -11.86 3.36 -15.78
N LEU A 208 -12.25 2.45 -14.88
CA LEU A 208 -12.97 1.22 -15.21
C LEU A 208 -14.34 1.25 -14.53
N ASN A 209 -15.39 0.92 -15.28
CA ASN A 209 -16.73 0.71 -14.76
C ASN A 209 -17.09 -0.77 -14.83
N ILE A 210 -17.66 -1.33 -13.76
CA ILE A 210 -18.05 -2.74 -13.71
C ILE A 210 -19.56 -2.87 -13.86
N THR A 211 -19.97 -3.74 -14.78
CA THR A 211 -21.33 -4.21 -14.97
C THR A 211 -21.45 -5.64 -14.44
N TYR A 212 -22.57 -5.95 -13.78
CA TYR A 212 -22.79 -7.24 -13.14
C TYR A 212 -23.97 -7.94 -13.80
N GLU A 213 -23.76 -9.17 -14.24
CA GLU A 213 -24.80 -10.10 -14.67
C GLU A 213 -24.80 -11.29 -13.73
N VAL A 214 -25.98 -11.77 -13.33
CA VAL A 214 -26.09 -12.86 -12.37
C VAL A 214 -26.60 -14.11 -13.08
N ALA A 215 -25.87 -15.22 -12.92
CA ALA A 215 -26.13 -16.51 -13.55
C ALA A 215 -26.43 -17.61 -12.51
#